data_AF-Q9L5T0-F1
#
_entry.id   AF-Q9L5T0-F1
#
_cell.length_a   1.000
_cell.length_b   1.000
_cell.length_c   1.000
_cell.angle_alpha   90.00
_cell.angle_beta   90.00
_cell.angle_gamma   90.00
#
_symmetry.space_group_name_H-M   'P 1'
#
loop_
_entity.id
_entity.type
_entity.pdbx_description
1 polymer ?
#
loop_
_entity_poly.entity_id
_entity_poly.type
_entity_poly.pdbx_seq_one_letter_code
_entity_poly.pdbx_strand_id
1 'polypeptide(L)'
;MTVSDSQSNSKTYTQKFSYLPNNLVQLHNLRTLSVSSALKTSLNEPLAYLSTNVLRKSNGEIAKDVQSATLTVRKDAAFGIKFNGVQAALGESVEVKIDMGLGDNLLVPIYPAENGKVGTSEFMIQIDELK
;
A
#
# COMPACT_ATOMS: atom_id res chain seq x y z
N MET A 1 -14.38 19.26 -25.33
CA MET A 1 -15.51 19.63 -26.22
C MET A 1 -15.39 21.11 -26.53
N THR A 2 -15.46 21.48 -27.80
CA THR A 2 -15.49 22.88 -28.22
C THR A 2 -16.95 23.19 -28.54
N VAL A 3 -17.52 24.15 -27.84
CA VAL A 3 -18.88 24.63 -28.10
C VAL A 3 -18.75 26.08 -28.56
N SER A 4 -19.31 26.36 -29.73
CA SER A 4 -19.27 27.68 -30.36
C SER A 4 -20.68 28.27 -30.33
N ASP A 5 -20.81 29.51 -29.90
CA ASP A 5 -22.07 30.26 -30.03
C ASP A 5 -22.18 30.94 -31.40
N SER A 6 -23.37 31.47 -31.72
CA SER A 6 -23.67 32.14 -32.98
C SER A 6 -22.88 33.45 -33.21
N GLN A 7 -22.11 33.91 -32.23
CA GLN A 7 -21.29 35.12 -32.31
C GLN A 7 -19.78 34.83 -32.40
N SER A 8 -19.41 33.59 -32.77
CA SER A 8 -18.02 33.15 -32.94
C SER A 8 -17.16 33.23 -31.67
N ASN A 9 -17.77 33.23 -30.48
CA ASN A 9 -17.01 33.03 -29.24
C ASN A 9 -16.79 31.54 -29.01
N SER A 10 -15.53 31.11 -28.98
CA SER A 10 -15.14 29.73 -28.65
C SER A 10 -14.45 29.71 -27.29
N LYS A 11 -15.02 28.98 -26.33
CA LYS A 11 -14.38 28.71 -25.03
C LYS A 11 -13.84 27.28 -25.01
N THR A 12 -12.52 27.15 -24.83
CA THR A 12 -11.85 25.86 -24.66
C THR A 12 -11.91 25.44 -23.20
N TYR A 13 -12.68 24.39 -22.90
CA TYR A 13 -12.68 23.75 -21.59
C TYR A 13 -11.76 22.53 -21.61
N THR A 14 -10.58 22.65 -21.00
CA THR A 14 -9.65 21.54 -20.79
C THR A 14 -9.97 20.87 -19.46
N GLN A 15 -10.70 19.75 -19.49
CA GLN A 15 -10.82 18.86 -18.33
C GLN A 15 -9.65 17.87 -18.35
N LYS A 16 -8.78 17.96 -17.36
CA LYS A 16 -7.77 16.93 -17.08
C LYS A 16 -8.44 15.84 -16.26
N PHE A 17 -8.54 14.64 -16.81
CA PHE A 17 -8.89 13.45 -16.05
C PHE A 17 -7.60 12.80 -15.56
N SER A 18 -7.33 12.87 -14.27
CA SER A 18 -6.27 12.06 -13.65
C SER A 18 -6.85 10.67 -13.40
N TYR A 19 -6.43 9.67 -14.19
CA TYR A 19 -6.84 8.29 -13.95
C TYR A 19 -6.05 7.73 -12.76
N LEU A 20 -6.71 7.53 -11.63
CA LEU A 20 -6.20 6.65 -10.58
C LEU A 20 -6.67 5.22 -10.92
N PRO A 21 -5.78 4.22 -10.94
CA PRO A 21 -6.19 2.84 -11.12
C PRO A 21 -7.12 2.40 -9.99
N ASN A 22 -8.08 1.51 -10.32
CA ASN A 22 -9.11 1.07 -9.39
C ASN A 22 -8.55 0.46 -8.09
N ASN A 23 -7.41 -0.22 -8.17
CA ASN A 23 -6.67 -0.78 -7.02
C ASN A 23 -5.24 -0.21 -7.04
N LEU A 24 -4.97 0.73 -6.13
CA LEU A 24 -3.68 1.38 -5.97
C LEU A 24 -3.07 0.96 -4.63
N VAL A 25 -1.92 0.31 -4.70
CA VAL A 25 -1.10 -0.06 -3.54
C VAL A 25 0.21 0.74 -3.63
N GLN A 26 0.50 1.53 -2.61
CA GLN A 26 1.67 2.38 -2.55
C GLN A 26 2.48 2.07 -1.30
N LEU A 27 3.75 1.71 -1.52
CA LEU A 27 4.71 1.65 -0.44
C LEU A 27 5.30 3.04 -0.21
N HIS A 28 5.08 3.60 0.97
CA HIS A 28 5.75 4.82 1.40
C HIS A 28 7.02 4.42 2.15
N ASN A 29 8.13 4.40 1.43
CA ASN A 29 9.44 3.98 1.91
C ASN A 29 10.25 5.18 2.40
N LEU A 30 10.16 5.47 3.70
CA LEU A 30 11.09 6.36 4.37
C LEU A 30 12.28 5.55 4.91
N ARG A 31 13.48 6.14 4.90
CA ARG A 31 14.62 5.59 5.64
C ARG A 31 14.29 5.65 7.13
N THR A 32 14.02 4.50 7.74
CA THR A 32 13.72 4.39 9.17
C THR A 32 14.93 3.92 9.95
N LEU A 33 14.93 4.16 11.26
CA LEU A 33 15.89 3.50 12.15
C LEU A 33 15.62 1.99 12.14
N SER A 34 16.68 1.22 12.40
CA SER A 34 16.67 -0.23 12.44
C SER A 34 16.03 -0.75 13.73
N VAL A 35 14.73 -0.53 13.91
CA VAL A 35 13.99 -1.00 15.10
C VAL A 35 12.88 -1.96 14.72
N SER A 36 12.63 -2.94 15.57
CA SER A 36 11.64 -4.00 15.40
C SER A 36 10.24 -3.59 15.83
N SER A 37 9.92 -2.31 15.66
CA SER A 37 8.65 -1.71 16.01
C SER A 37 8.30 -0.60 15.02
N ALA A 38 7.01 -0.31 14.88
CA ALA A 38 6.54 0.79 14.06
C ALA A 38 6.98 2.13 14.69
N LEU A 39 7.92 2.81 14.06
CA LEU A 39 8.21 4.20 14.38
C LEU A 39 7.09 5.08 13.87
N LYS A 40 6.68 6.05 14.66
CA LYS A 40 5.54 6.92 14.35
C LYS A 40 5.93 8.40 14.40
N THR A 41 5.22 9.21 13.63
CA THR A 41 5.26 10.66 13.71
C THR A 41 4.60 11.15 15.01
N SER A 42 4.73 12.43 15.33
CA SER A 42 3.97 13.06 16.43
C SER A 42 2.45 12.97 16.25
N LEU A 43 1.98 12.75 15.02
CA LEU A 43 0.58 12.53 14.68
C LEU A 43 0.17 11.04 14.77
N ASN A 44 1.03 10.18 15.33
CA ASN A 44 0.80 8.73 15.50
C ASN A 44 0.69 7.94 14.18
N GLU A 45 1.13 8.52 13.06
CA GLU A 45 1.21 7.83 11.77
C GLU A 45 2.55 7.07 11.65
N PRO A 46 2.57 5.83 11.15
CA PRO A 46 3.81 5.10 10.93
C PRO A 46 4.74 5.82 9.94
N LEU A 47 6.06 5.71 10.13
CA LEU A 47 7.04 6.29 9.20
C LEU A 47 7.19 5.46 7.92
N ALA A 48 7.09 4.14 8.01
CA ALA A 48 7.11 3.25 6.85
C ALA A 48 5.83 2.41 6.87
N TYR A 49 5.07 2.48 5.77
CA TYR A 49 3.78 1.82 5.67
C TYR A 49 3.42 1.51 4.23
N LEU A 50 2.59 0.48 4.08
CA LEU A 50 1.80 0.25 2.89
C LEU A 50 0.53 1.09 3.00
N SER A 51 0.25 1.90 1.99
CA SER A 51 -1.03 2.58 1.85
C SER A 51 -1.78 1.99 0.67
N THR A 52 -3.07 1.75 0.86
CA THR A 52 -3.97 1.37 -0.22
C THR A 52 -5.07 2.40 -0.36
N ASN A 53 -5.53 2.64 -1.59
CA ASN A 53 -6.82 3.25 -1.79
C ASN A 53 -7.94 2.24 -1.47
N VAL A 54 -9.20 2.65 -1.68
CA VAL A 54 -10.35 1.74 -1.68
C VAL A 54 -10.14 0.64 -2.71
N LEU A 55 -9.84 -0.57 -2.23
CA LEU A 55 -9.68 -1.74 -3.10
C LEU A 55 -11.06 -2.25 -3.54
N ARG A 56 -11.16 -2.61 -4.81
CA ARG A 56 -12.35 -3.13 -5.46
C ARG A 56 -12.13 -4.55 -5.95
N LYS A 57 -13.11 -5.40 -5.71
CA LYS A 57 -13.20 -6.75 -6.26
C LYS A 57 -13.41 -6.70 -7.77
N SER A 58 -13.26 -7.83 -8.44
CA SER A 58 -13.48 -7.96 -9.89
C SER A 58 -14.89 -7.55 -10.34
N ASN A 59 -15.89 -7.69 -9.46
CA ASN A 59 -17.28 -7.27 -9.69
C ASN A 59 -17.53 -5.77 -9.44
N GLY A 60 -16.51 -5.00 -9.05
CA GLY A 60 -16.60 -3.56 -8.76
C GLY A 60 -17.02 -3.19 -7.34
N GLU A 61 -17.42 -4.17 -6.52
CA GLU A 61 -17.72 -3.97 -5.10
C GLU A 61 -16.46 -3.61 -4.32
N ILE A 62 -16.64 -2.84 -3.24
CA ILE A 62 -15.56 -2.52 -2.32
C ILE A 62 -15.21 -3.77 -1.52
N ALA A 63 -13.93 -4.11 -1.49
CA ALA A 63 -13.42 -5.17 -0.65
C ALA A 63 -13.41 -4.70 0.80
N LYS A 64 -14.05 -5.46 1.68
CA LYS A 64 -14.27 -5.13 3.09
C LYS A 64 -13.70 -6.22 3.98
N ASP A 65 -13.65 -5.97 5.28
CA ASP A 65 -13.23 -6.92 6.29
C ASP A 65 -11.78 -7.43 6.07
N VAL A 66 -11.47 -8.57 6.67
CA VAL A 66 -10.14 -9.17 6.67
C VAL A 66 -9.87 -9.95 5.39
N GLN A 67 -8.75 -9.63 4.77
CA GLN A 67 -8.32 -10.15 3.47
C GLN A 67 -7.01 -10.89 3.63
N SER A 68 -6.88 -12.03 2.96
CA SER A 68 -5.64 -12.81 2.97
C SER A 68 -4.69 -12.27 1.90
N ALA A 69 -3.43 -12.12 2.28
CA ALA A 69 -2.34 -11.79 1.39
C ALA A 69 -1.13 -12.68 1.72
N THR A 70 -0.24 -12.86 0.75
CA THR A 70 1.03 -13.56 0.95
C THR A 70 2.16 -12.54 0.97
N LEU A 71 2.91 -12.51 2.06
CA LEU A 71 4.14 -11.74 2.19
C LEU A 71 5.33 -12.64 1.89
N THR A 72 6.14 -12.27 0.91
CA THR A 72 7.39 -12.96 0.57
C THR A 72 8.56 -12.00 0.71
N VAL A 73 9.59 -12.39 1.47
CA VAL A 73 10.85 -11.63 1.55
C VAL A 73 11.90 -12.32 0.70
N ARG A 74 12.65 -11.54 -0.10
CA ARG A 74 13.73 -12.11 -0.91
C ARG A 74 14.80 -12.77 -0.04
N LYS A 75 15.40 -13.86 -0.54
CA LYS A 75 16.48 -14.58 0.16
C LYS A 75 17.76 -13.74 0.31
N ASP A 76 18.01 -12.84 -0.62
CA ASP A 76 19.17 -11.94 -0.65
C ASP A 76 18.90 -10.55 -0.04
N ALA A 77 17.72 -10.35 0.58
CA ALA A 77 17.45 -9.16 1.38
C ALA A 77 18.42 -9.05 2.56
N ALA A 78 18.74 -7.85 3.03
CA ALA A 78 19.64 -7.67 4.18
C ALA A 78 18.99 -8.10 5.52
N PHE A 79 17.66 -8.04 5.61
CA PHE A 79 16.89 -8.39 6.81
C PHE A 79 15.45 -8.79 6.46
N GLY A 80 14.83 -9.58 7.35
CA GLY A 80 13.40 -9.88 7.31
C GLY A 80 12.54 -8.71 7.79
N ILE A 81 11.27 -8.68 7.42
CA ILE A 81 10.35 -7.60 7.78
C ILE A 81 9.19 -8.12 8.62
N LYS A 82 8.58 -7.21 9.39
CA LYS A 82 7.29 -7.40 10.03
C LYS A 82 6.24 -6.56 9.31
N PHE A 83 5.15 -7.21 8.96
CA PHE A 83 3.99 -6.63 8.32
C PHE A 83 2.75 -6.98 9.12
N ASN A 84 2.02 -5.96 9.59
CA ASN A 84 0.83 -6.15 10.42
C ASN A 84 1.01 -7.11 11.62
N GLY A 85 2.19 -7.09 12.25
CA GLY A 85 2.54 -7.96 13.38
C GLY A 85 3.02 -9.36 13.00
N VAL A 86 2.87 -9.79 11.74
CA VAL A 86 3.43 -11.06 11.24
C VAL A 86 4.86 -10.82 10.75
N GLN A 87 5.76 -11.74 11.09
CA GLN A 87 7.16 -11.68 10.70
C GLN A 87 7.42 -12.61 9.52
N ALA A 88 8.19 -12.14 8.54
CA ALA A 88 8.74 -12.95 7.47
C ALA A 88 10.27 -12.85 7.46
N ALA A 89 10.94 -14.00 7.53
CA ALA A 89 12.38 -14.11 7.40
C ALA A 89 12.83 -14.11 5.93
N LEU A 90 14.14 -14.05 5.70
CA LEU A 90 14.71 -14.01 4.36
C LEU A 90 14.39 -15.29 3.57
N GLY A 91 13.81 -15.14 2.38
CA GLY A 91 13.39 -16.26 1.54
C GLY A 91 12.12 -16.96 2.02
N GLU A 92 11.47 -16.45 3.07
CA GLU A 92 10.23 -16.99 3.61
C GLU A 92 9.02 -16.36 2.90
N SER A 93 7.96 -17.16 2.75
CA SER A 93 6.63 -16.69 2.34
C SER A 93 5.64 -17.04 3.43
N VAL A 94 4.97 -16.03 3.98
CA VAL A 94 4.01 -16.18 5.08
C VAL A 94 2.67 -15.58 4.69
N GLU A 95 1.58 -16.21 5.11
CA GLU A 95 0.25 -15.64 4.96
C GLU A 95 0.06 -14.51 5.98
N VAL A 96 -0.38 -13.35 5.51
CA VAL A 96 -0.69 -12.17 6.31
C VAL A 96 -2.13 -11.77 6.08
N LYS A 97 -2.74 -11.20 7.12
CA LYS A 97 -4.12 -10.71 7.06
C LYS A 97 -4.12 -9.19 7.02
N ILE A 98 -4.92 -8.62 6.14
CA ILE A 98 -5.09 -7.17 5.98
C ILE A 98 -6.55 -6.86 6.31
N ASP A 99 -6.79 -6.16 7.42
CA ASP A 99 -8.13 -5.71 7.78
C ASP A 99 -8.45 -4.40 7.06
N MET A 100 -9.35 -4.48 6.07
CA MET A 100 -9.80 -3.33 5.29
C MET A 100 -11.00 -2.61 5.93
N GLY A 101 -11.52 -3.10 7.05
CA GLY A 101 -12.67 -2.53 7.73
C GLY A 101 -13.86 -2.31 6.79
N LEU A 102 -14.38 -1.08 6.72
CA LEU A 102 -15.50 -0.72 5.84
C LEU A 102 -15.09 -0.43 4.38
N GLY A 103 -13.81 -0.58 4.06
CA GLY A 103 -13.23 -0.33 2.75
C GLY A 103 -12.68 1.07 2.56
N ASP A 104 -12.26 1.73 3.65
CA ASP A 104 -11.57 3.02 3.61
C ASP A 104 -10.07 2.85 3.28
N ASN A 105 -9.35 3.96 3.11
CA ASN A 105 -7.90 3.93 2.94
C ASN A 105 -7.23 3.28 4.16
N LEU A 106 -6.36 2.30 3.92
CA LEU A 106 -5.67 1.57 4.96
C LEU A 106 -4.18 1.94 4.99
N LEU A 107 -3.65 2.07 6.21
CA LEU A 107 -2.24 2.27 6.49
C LEU A 107 -1.72 1.07 7.29
N VAL A 108 -0.93 0.21 6.65
CA VAL A 108 -0.34 -0.96 7.31
C VAL A 108 1.13 -0.69 7.60
N PRO A 109 1.56 -0.64 8.88
CA PRO A 109 2.94 -0.36 9.21
C PRO A 109 3.87 -1.50 8.78
N ILE A 110 5.05 -1.13 8.28
CA ILE A 110 6.13 -2.05 7.89
C ILE A 110 7.40 -1.64 8.62
N TYR A 111 8.09 -2.60 9.23
CA TYR A 111 9.32 -2.35 9.96
C TYR A 111 10.22 -3.60 9.97
N PRO A 112 11.53 -3.45 10.25
CA PRO A 112 12.43 -4.58 10.38
C PRO A 112 11.93 -5.64 11.37
N ALA A 113 12.22 -6.91 11.11
CA ALA A 113 11.89 -7.98 12.04
C ALA A 113 12.74 -7.93 13.34
N GLU A 114 13.98 -7.46 13.21
CA GLU A 114 15.00 -7.42 14.26
C GLU A 114 15.60 -6.02 14.42
N ASN A 115 15.98 -5.68 15.65
CA ASN A 115 16.68 -4.44 15.96
C ASN A 115 18.13 -4.44 15.41
N GLY A 116 18.61 -3.28 14.99
CA GLY A 116 20.02 -3.04 14.63
C GLY A 116 20.43 -3.56 13.26
N LYS A 117 19.53 -4.17 12.47
CA LYS A 117 19.84 -4.60 11.09
C LYS A 117 19.76 -3.42 10.12
N VAL A 118 20.84 -3.21 9.36
CA VAL A 118 20.97 -2.12 8.39
C VAL A 118 21.11 -2.72 6.99
N GLY A 119 20.48 -2.10 6.01
CA GLY A 119 20.56 -2.50 4.60
C GLY A 119 19.27 -2.20 3.86
N THR A 120 19.06 -2.93 2.76
CA THR A 120 17.80 -2.89 1.99
C THR A 120 17.11 -4.23 2.11
N SER A 121 15.81 -4.22 2.36
CA SER A 121 14.97 -5.41 2.33
C SER A 121 13.99 -5.30 1.19
N GLU A 122 14.07 -6.24 0.26
CA GLU A 122 13.15 -6.37 -0.86
C GLU A 122 12.13 -7.46 -0.54
N PHE A 123 10.85 -7.13 -0.71
CA PHE A 123 9.75 -8.02 -0.40
C PHE A 123 8.61 -7.80 -1.38
N MET A 124 7.71 -8.77 -1.44
CA MET A 124 6.51 -8.77 -2.27
C MET A 124 5.31 -9.04 -1.37
N ILE A 125 4.24 -8.28 -1.59
CA ILE A 125 2.93 -8.54 -0.97
C ILE A 125 1.97 -8.84 -2.11
N GLN A 126 1.40 -10.03 -2.10
CA GLN A 126 0.45 -10.48 -3.11
C GLN A 126 -0.92 -10.70 -2.47
N ILE A 127 -1.94 -10.05 -3.02
CA ILE A 127 -3.34 -10.24 -2.62
C ILE A 127 -4.01 -11.01 -3.77
N ASP A 128 -4.25 -12.30 -3.59
CA ASP A 128 -4.69 -13.19 -4.68
C ASP A 128 -6.16 -12.97 -5.07
N GLU A 129 -7.05 -12.89 -4.09
CA GLU A 129 -8.47 -12.67 -4.31
C GLU A 129 -9.05 -11.77 -3.22
N LEU A 130 -9.62 -10.64 -3.66
CA LEU A 130 -10.36 -9.73 -2.80
C LEU A 130 -11.76 -10.30 -2.56
N LYS A 131 -12.02 -10.74 -1.34
CA LYS A 131 -13.29 -11.34 -0.91
C LYS A 131 -14.34 -10.31 -0.54
#